data_AF-A0AAN8IQT8-F1
#
_entry.id   AF-A0AAN8IQT8-F1
#
_cell.length_a   1.000
_cell.length_b   1.000
_cell.length_c   1.000
_cell.angle_alpha   90.00
_cell.angle_beta   90.00
_cell.angle_gamma   90.00
#
_symmetry.space_group_name_H-M   'P 1'
#
loop_
_entity.id
_entity.type
_entity.pdbx_description
1 polymer ?
#
loop_
_entity_poly.entity_id
_entity_poly.type
_entity_poly.pdbx_seq_one_letter_code
_entity_poly.pdbx_strand_id
1 'polypeptide(L)'
;MRCVLLFLVLSIVFCGDVNIHKVVEGMTGWSEADAKTLDSIADEFTKNGQFEKAKYDERLKYSYHALYQKVTKFRETLQKISNENKAAFGFIDSVLTYAVQTRYGQIQEDEASKKVKKDWDNLAKDVRNYLMSNFEPLKQISHFVGKF
;
A
#
# COMPACT_ATOMS: atom_id res chain seq x y z
N MET A 1 19.07 -3.64 -1.15
CA MET A 1 17.82 -2.93 -0.79
C MET A 1 16.70 -3.58 -1.60
N ARG A 2 15.63 -4.09 -0.98
CA ARG A 2 14.53 -4.74 -1.70
C ARG A 2 13.51 -3.67 -2.11
N CYS A 3 13.21 -3.58 -3.41
CA CYS A 3 12.18 -2.67 -3.93
C CYS A 3 10.80 -3.30 -3.72
N VAL A 4 10.20 -3.09 -2.54
CA VAL A 4 8.86 -3.59 -2.17
C VAL A 4 7.72 -2.72 -2.77
N LEU A 5 8.07 -1.56 -3.32
CA LEU A 5 7.19 -0.46 -3.74
C LEU A 5 6.37 -0.72 -5.03
N LEU A 6 6.18 -1.97 -5.49
CA LEU A 6 5.95 -2.23 -6.92
C LEU A 6 4.74 -3.05 -7.40
N PHE A 7 3.91 -3.66 -6.55
CA PHE A 7 2.76 -4.47 -7.04
C PHE A 7 1.49 -4.33 -6.19
N LEU A 8 0.62 -3.39 -6.55
CA LEU A 8 -0.61 -3.08 -5.80
C LEU A 8 -1.88 -3.21 -6.67
N VAL A 9 -2.52 -4.38 -6.63
CA VAL A 9 -3.90 -4.55 -7.13
C VAL A 9 -4.82 -5.30 -6.20
N LEU A 10 -6.10 -4.97 -6.35
CA LEU A 10 -7.23 -5.40 -5.53
C LEU A 10 -8.21 -6.30 -6.28
N SER A 11 -8.65 -7.38 -5.61
CA SER A 11 -9.91 -8.15 -5.76
C SER A 11 -9.84 -9.38 -4.80
N ILE A 12 -10.89 -9.84 -4.09
CA ILE A 12 -12.24 -9.31 -3.83
C ILE A 12 -12.87 -10.00 -2.57
N VAL A 13 -13.64 -9.27 -1.76
CA VAL A 13 -14.67 -9.73 -0.77
C VAL A 13 -14.26 -10.49 0.52
N PHE A 14 -14.36 -9.75 1.64
CA PHE A 14 -14.81 -10.10 3.02
C PHE A 14 -14.40 -11.43 3.68
N CYS A 15 -13.64 -11.34 4.78
CA CYS A 15 -14.20 -11.32 6.16
C CYS A 15 -13.13 -11.05 7.24
N GLY A 16 -13.16 -9.87 7.90
CA GLY A 16 -12.28 -9.55 9.04
C GLY A 16 -12.39 -8.09 9.51
N ASP A 17 -12.08 -7.83 10.78
CA ASP A 17 -12.23 -6.49 11.41
C ASP A 17 -11.30 -5.42 10.83
N VAL A 18 -10.22 -5.81 10.16
CA VAL A 18 -9.42 -4.92 9.32
C VAL A 18 -9.61 -5.40 7.88
N ASN A 19 -9.86 -4.47 6.97
CA ASN A 19 -9.95 -4.76 5.54
C ASN A 19 -8.71 -4.16 4.87
N ILE A 20 -7.75 -5.00 4.48
CA ILE A 20 -6.44 -4.55 3.98
C ILE A 20 -6.55 -3.67 2.74
N HIS A 21 -7.57 -3.91 1.92
CA HIS A 21 -7.88 -3.10 0.74
C HIS A 21 -8.20 -1.64 1.10
N LYS A 22 -9.08 -1.39 2.09
CA LYS A 22 -9.35 -0.04 2.61
C LYS A 22 -8.14 0.63 3.26
N VAL A 23 -7.26 -0.16 3.89
CA VAL A 23 -5.99 0.36 4.42
C VAL A 23 -5.11 0.89 3.28
N VAL A 24 -4.92 0.08 2.22
CA VAL A 24 -4.12 0.44 1.06
C VAL A 24 -4.72 1.62 0.28
N GLU A 25 -6.02 1.60 -0.03
CA GLU A 25 -6.72 2.72 -0.67
C GLU A 25 -6.56 4.00 0.15
N GLY A 26 -6.71 3.89 1.47
CA GLY A 26 -6.55 5.02 2.38
C GLY A 26 -5.11 5.57 2.48
N MET A 27 -4.10 4.74 2.29
CA MET A 27 -2.70 5.17 2.28
C MET A 27 -2.25 5.75 0.93
N THR A 28 -2.80 5.23 -0.17
CA THR A 28 -2.37 5.56 -1.55
C THR A 28 -3.24 6.61 -2.24
N GLY A 29 -4.51 6.72 -1.87
CA GLY A 29 -5.54 7.46 -2.60
C GLY A 29 -5.94 6.81 -3.94
N TRP A 30 -5.61 5.53 -4.14
CA TRP A 30 -5.92 4.78 -5.36
C TRP A 30 -7.20 3.96 -5.15
N SER A 31 -8.18 4.20 -6.01
CA SER A 31 -9.37 3.35 -6.10
C SER A 31 -9.03 1.97 -6.65
N GLU A 32 -9.97 1.03 -6.54
CA GLU A 32 -9.84 -0.30 -7.17
C GLU A 32 -9.56 -0.21 -8.69
N ALA A 33 -10.13 0.78 -9.38
CA ALA A 33 -9.93 1.01 -10.81
C ALA A 33 -8.55 1.64 -11.12
N ASP A 34 -8.08 2.57 -10.27
CA ASP A 34 -6.71 3.09 -10.34
C ASP A 34 -5.70 1.95 -10.21
N ALA A 35 -5.89 1.10 -9.19
CA ALA A 35 -5.06 -0.07 -8.97
C ALA A 35 -5.06 -1.00 -10.20
N LYS A 36 -6.25 -1.44 -10.67
CA LYS A 36 -6.38 -2.32 -11.85
C LYS A 36 -5.66 -1.76 -13.09
N THR A 37 -5.64 -0.44 -13.24
CA THR A 37 -4.89 0.25 -14.29
C THR A 37 -3.38 0.17 -14.07
N LEU A 38 -2.88 0.41 -12.85
CA LEU A 38 -1.45 0.29 -12.52
C LEU A 38 -0.91 -1.09 -12.87
N ASP A 39 -1.63 -2.16 -12.52
CA ASP A 39 -1.13 -3.51 -12.76
C ASP A 39 -1.26 -3.99 -14.20
N SER A 40 -2.31 -3.59 -14.93
CA SER A 40 -2.35 -3.85 -16.38
C SER A 40 -1.12 -3.25 -17.09
N ILE A 41 -0.59 -2.12 -16.58
CA ILE A 41 0.63 -1.49 -17.09
C ILE A 41 1.89 -2.17 -16.50
N ALA A 42 1.85 -2.64 -15.26
CA ALA A 42 2.98 -3.35 -14.64
C ALA A 42 3.25 -4.70 -15.32
N ASP A 43 2.19 -5.43 -15.67
CA ASP A 43 2.26 -6.69 -16.41
C ASP A 43 2.74 -6.45 -17.86
N GLU A 44 2.27 -5.39 -18.55
CA GLU A 44 2.74 -4.99 -19.89
C GLU A 44 4.28 -4.80 -19.93
N PHE A 45 4.84 -4.27 -18.85
CA PHE A 45 6.27 -3.95 -18.70
C PHE A 45 7.06 -4.93 -17.82
N THR A 46 6.49 -6.09 -17.46
CA THR A 46 7.21 -7.16 -16.77
C THR A 46 7.51 -8.30 -17.75
N LYS A 47 8.77 -8.41 -18.18
CA LYS A 47 9.23 -9.42 -19.15
C LYS A 47 10.31 -10.28 -18.55
N ASN A 48 10.15 -11.60 -18.59
CA ASN A 48 11.08 -12.56 -17.98
C ASN A 48 11.39 -12.27 -16.50
N GLY A 49 10.41 -11.76 -15.75
CA GLY A 49 10.59 -11.34 -14.35
C GLY A 49 11.34 -10.02 -14.14
N GLN A 50 11.72 -9.32 -15.22
CA GLN A 50 12.34 -7.99 -15.18
C GLN A 50 11.30 -6.91 -15.48
N PHE A 51 11.19 -5.92 -14.60
CA PHE A 51 10.24 -4.83 -14.70
C PHE A 51 10.87 -3.57 -15.31
N GLU A 52 10.37 -3.13 -16.46
CA GLU A 52 10.88 -1.97 -17.21
C GLU A 52 10.37 -0.63 -16.63
N LYS A 53 10.79 -0.27 -15.41
CA LYS A 53 10.32 0.91 -14.65
C LYS A 53 10.23 2.21 -15.46
N ALA A 54 11.19 2.48 -16.33
CA ALA A 54 11.19 3.71 -17.15
C ALA A 54 9.98 3.77 -18.08
N LYS A 55 9.64 2.67 -18.76
CA LYS A 55 8.48 2.59 -19.66
C LYS A 55 7.16 2.62 -18.90
N TYR A 56 7.12 2.00 -17.73
CA TYR A 56 5.97 2.09 -16.82
C TYR A 56 5.68 3.53 -16.39
N ASP A 57 6.70 4.25 -15.92
CA ASP A 57 6.55 5.65 -15.49
C ASP A 57 6.19 6.56 -16.68
N GLU A 58 6.75 6.31 -17.87
CA GLU A 58 6.40 6.99 -19.11
C GLU A 58 4.94 6.75 -19.51
N ARG A 59 4.49 5.49 -19.52
CA ARG A 59 3.11 5.09 -19.83
C ARG A 59 2.11 5.76 -18.89
N LEU A 60 2.38 5.77 -17.58
CA LEU A 60 1.55 6.49 -16.62
C LEU A 60 1.53 7.99 -16.91
N LYS A 61 2.69 8.63 -17.11
CA LYS A 61 2.81 10.07 -17.32
C LYS A 61 2.00 10.57 -18.53
N TYR A 62 2.03 9.82 -19.63
CA TYR A 62 1.43 10.22 -20.90
C TYR A 62 0.02 9.65 -21.14
N SER A 63 -0.30 8.44 -20.67
CA SER A 63 -1.62 7.83 -20.88
C SER A 63 -2.57 7.98 -19.69
N TYR A 64 -2.06 8.18 -18.46
CA TYR A 64 -2.86 8.18 -17.23
C TYR A 64 -2.44 9.31 -16.27
N HIS A 65 -2.43 10.55 -16.76
CA HIS A 65 -1.81 11.69 -16.07
C HIS A 65 -2.27 11.90 -14.61
N ALA A 66 -3.56 11.77 -14.32
CA ALA A 66 -4.09 11.90 -12.96
C ALA A 66 -3.58 10.79 -12.02
N LEU A 67 -3.53 9.55 -12.51
CA LEU A 67 -2.98 8.39 -11.79
C LEU A 67 -1.47 8.55 -11.57
N TYR A 68 -0.73 9.06 -12.57
CA TYR A 68 0.68 9.41 -12.43
C TYR A 68 0.94 10.43 -11.32
N GLN A 69 0.09 11.46 -11.20
CA GLN A 69 0.19 12.43 -10.10
C GLN A 69 -0.06 11.76 -8.74
N LYS A 70 -1.08 10.89 -8.61
CA LYS A 70 -1.32 10.11 -7.37
C LYS A 70 -0.11 9.24 -7.00
N VAL A 71 0.44 8.50 -7.97
CA VAL A 71 1.61 7.63 -7.79
C VAL A 71 2.85 8.43 -7.37
N THR A 72 3.08 9.58 -8.01
CA THR A 72 4.22 10.46 -7.70
C THR A 72 4.11 11.01 -6.27
N LYS A 73 2.95 11.57 -5.91
CA LYS A 73 2.69 12.09 -4.55
C LYS A 73 2.83 11.00 -3.47
N PHE A 74 2.38 9.78 -3.74
CA PHE A 74 2.56 8.66 -2.81
C PHE A 74 4.03 8.26 -2.67
N ARG A 75 4.80 8.19 -3.77
CA ARG A 75 6.25 7.93 -3.74
C ARG A 75 7.03 9.00 -2.96
N GLU A 76 6.69 10.29 -3.15
CA GLU A 76 7.26 11.41 -2.38
C GLU A 76 6.95 11.28 -0.89
N THR A 77 5.71 10.91 -0.55
CA THR A 77 5.29 10.67 0.83
C THR A 77 6.06 9.51 1.46
N LEU A 78 6.21 8.38 0.76
CA LEU A 78 7.01 7.25 1.22
C LEU A 78 8.49 7.63 1.39
N GLN A 79 9.07 8.40 0.47
CA GLN A 79 10.46 8.84 0.56
C GLN A 79 10.70 9.75 1.76
N LYS A 80 9.76 10.68 2.04
CA LYS A 80 9.76 11.52 3.24
C LYS A 80 9.73 10.66 4.50
N ILE A 81 8.77 9.73 4.60
CA ILE A 81 8.60 8.86 5.76
C ILE A 81 9.81 7.92 5.96
N SER A 82 10.41 7.41 4.89
CA SER A 82 11.65 6.62 4.94
C SER A 82 12.83 7.39 5.54
N ASN A 83 12.86 8.72 5.37
CA ASN A 83 13.91 9.58 5.90
C ASN A 83 13.61 10.02 7.35
N GLU A 84 12.34 10.29 7.67
CA GLU A 84 11.92 10.81 8.99
C GLU A 84 11.68 9.71 10.04
N ASN A 85 11.06 8.59 9.66
CA ASN A 85 10.63 7.55 10.60
C ASN A 85 10.68 6.14 9.96
N LYS A 86 11.81 5.45 10.16
CA LYS A 86 12.04 4.09 9.63
C LYS A 86 11.03 3.05 10.13
N ALA A 87 10.49 3.20 11.35
CA ALA A 87 9.49 2.28 11.88
C ALA A 87 8.12 2.48 11.21
N ALA A 88 7.73 3.73 10.98
CA ALA A 88 6.55 4.06 10.17
C ALA A 88 6.71 3.54 8.73
N PHE A 89 7.88 3.74 8.11
CA PHE A 89 8.17 3.18 6.79
C PHE A 89 8.06 1.65 6.77
N GLY A 90 8.67 0.94 7.72
CA GLY A 90 8.64 -0.52 7.80
C GLY A 90 7.22 -1.09 8.00
N PHE A 91 6.35 -0.40 8.74
CA PHE A 91 4.93 -0.76 8.82
C PHE A 91 4.23 -0.63 7.47
N ILE A 92 4.42 0.51 6.78
CA ILE A 92 3.84 0.74 5.45
C ILE A 92 4.31 -0.33 4.45
N ASP A 93 5.61 -0.61 4.43
CA ASP A 93 6.23 -1.64 3.60
C ASP A 93 5.62 -3.03 3.84
N SER A 94 5.32 -3.36 5.10
CA SER A 94 4.67 -4.61 5.50
C SER A 94 3.21 -4.66 5.05
N VAL A 95 2.43 -3.59 5.25
CA VAL A 95 1.04 -3.49 4.77
C VAL A 95 0.96 -3.66 3.25
N LEU A 96 1.85 -2.99 2.51
CA LEU A 96 1.95 -3.13 1.05
C LEU A 96 2.29 -4.57 0.68
N THR A 97 3.27 -5.18 1.34
CA THR A 97 3.67 -6.59 1.13
C THR A 97 2.50 -7.56 1.34
N TYR A 98 1.75 -7.42 2.43
CA TYR A 98 0.61 -8.31 2.70
C TYR A 98 -0.52 -8.12 1.68
N ALA A 99 -0.74 -6.91 1.17
CA ALA A 99 -1.70 -6.66 0.10
C ALA A 99 -1.27 -7.36 -1.21
N VAL A 100 0.02 -7.30 -1.55
CA VAL A 100 0.61 -8.04 -2.68
C VAL A 100 0.38 -9.55 -2.51
N GLN A 101 0.74 -10.10 -1.35
CA GLN A 101 0.61 -11.53 -1.05
C GLN A 101 -0.85 -12.02 -1.10
N THR A 102 -1.78 -11.22 -0.59
CA THR A 102 -3.22 -11.55 -0.59
C THR A 102 -3.74 -11.69 -2.02
N ARG A 103 -3.44 -10.70 -2.86
CA ARG A 103 -3.86 -10.66 -4.27
C ARG A 103 -3.32 -11.84 -5.08
N TYR A 104 -2.06 -12.22 -4.90
CA TYR A 104 -1.48 -13.38 -5.59
C TYR A 104 -1.87 -14.73 -4.94
N GLY A 105 -2.84 -14.76 -4.02
CA GLY A 105 -3.31 -15.97 -3.35
C GLY A 105 -2.27 -16.65 -2.46
N GLN A 106 -1.20 -15.93 -2.07
CA GLN A 106 -0.12 -16.45 -1.24
C GLN A 106 -0.51 -16.50 0.24
N ILE A 107 -1.41 -15.60 0.66
CA ILE A 107 -2.06 -15.58 1.98
C ILE A 107 -3.54 -15.26 1.80
N GLN A 108 -4.38 -15.60 2.78
CA GLN A 108 -5.79 -15.20 2.81
C GLN A 108 -5.94 -13.76 3.34
N GLU A 109 -7.03 -13.07 2.98
CA GLU A 109 -7.27 -11.69 3.44
C GLU A 109 -7.37 -11.61 4.98
N ASP A 110 -7.99 -12.60 5.62
CA ASP A 110 -8.11 -12.65 7.08
C ASP A 110 -6.74 -12.81 7.76
N GLU A 111 -5.83 -13.60 7.18
CA GLU A 111 -4.44 -13.75 7.63
C GLU A 111 -3.66 -12.44 7.44
N ALA A 112 -3.81 -11.80 6.28
CA ALA A 112 -3.20 -10.51 6.00
C ALA A 112 -3.65 -9.43 7.01
N SER A 113 -4.95 -9.35 7.28
CA SER A 113 -5.54 -8.43 8.25
C SER A 113 -5.11 -8.72 9.68
N LYS A 114 -4.97 -9.99 10.08
CA LYS A 114 -4.38 -10.38 11.38
C LYS A 114 -2.92 -9.93 11.49
N LYS A 115 -2.12 -10.04 10.42
CA LYS A 115 -0.73 -9.55 10.38
C LYS A 115 -0.66 -8.03 10.46
N VAL A 116 -1.45 -7.29 9.66
CA VAL A 116 -1.54 -5.82 9.72
C VAL A 116 -1.91 -5.35 11.13
N LYS A 117 -2.91 -5.96 11.77
CA LYS A 117 -3.32 -5.62 13.14
C LYS A 117 -2.19 -5.89 14.14
N LYS A 118 -1.58 -7.08 14.09
CA LYS A 118 -0.46 -7.44 14.97
C LYS A 118 0.72 -6.47 14.83
N ASP A 119 1.09 -6.13 13.60
CA ASP A 119 2.20 -5.21 13.34
C ASP A 119 1.88 -3.79 13.81
N TRP A 120 0.63 -3.33 13.63
CA TRP A 120 0.15 -2.07 14.19
C TRP A 120 0.16 -2.03 15.71
N ASP A 121 -0.28 -3.10 16.38
CA ASP A 121 -0.29 -3.21 17.85
C ASP A 121 1.12 -3.20 18.44
N ASN A 122 2.09 -3.80 17.73
CA ASN A 122 3.52 -3.80 18.08
C ASN A 122 4.23 -2.45 17.86
N LEU A 123 3.63 -1.50 17.14
CA LEU A 123 4.24 -0.18 16.95
C LEU A 123 4.26 0.63 18.27
N ALA A 124 5.30 1.45 18.43
CA ALA A 124 5.33 2.44 19.49
C ALA A 124 4.24 3.52 19.26
N LYS A 125 3.72 4.10 20.35
CA LYS A 125 2.54 5.01 20.32
C LYS A 125 2.82 6.27 19.50
N ASP A 126 4.03 6.82 19.59
CA ASP A 126 4.53 7.93 18.80
C ASP A 126 4.58 7.60 17.30
N VAL A 127 5.00 6.38 16.92
CA VAL A 127 5.01 5.91 15.53
C VAL A 127 3.58 5.78 14.98
N ARG A 128 2.63 5.25 15.77
CA ARG A 128 1.20 5.24 15.39
C ARG A 128 0.64 6.65 15.22
N ASN A 129 0.98 7.57 16.13
CA ASN A 129 0.55 8.98 16.02
C ASN A 129 1.13 9.67 14.77
N TYR A 130 2.40 9.42 14.45
CA TYR A 130 3.05 9.92 13.23
C TYR A 130 2.35 9.37 11.97
N LEU A 131 2.03 8.07 11.95
CA LEU A 131 1.30 7.43 10.85
C LEU A 131 -0.11 8.01 10.67
N MET A 132 -0.90 8.15 11.76
CA MET A 132 -2.23 8.79 11.72
C MET A 132 -2.21 10.26 11.31
N SER A 133 -1.06 10.95 11.48
CA SER A 133 -0.89 12.34 11.08
C SER A 133 -0.53 12.50 9.60
N ASN A 134 0.16 11.51 9.00
CA ASN A 134 0.53 11.54 7.58
C ASN A 134 -0.50 10.81 6.68
N PHE A 135 -1.23 9.84 7.21
CA PHE A 135 -2.30 9.12 6.50
C PHE A 135 -3.59 9.14 7.32
N GLU A 136 -4.48 10.08 6.99
CA GLU A 136 -5.76 10.25 7.67
C GLU A 136 -6.63 8.96 7.74
N PRO A 137 -6.69 8.10 6.72
CA PRO A 137 -7.44 6.85 6.80
C PRO A 137 -6.91 5.83 7.82
N LEU A 138 -5.65 5.94 8.26
CA LEU A 138 -5.15 5.11 9.39
C LEU A 138 -5.84 5.48 10.72
N LYS A 139 -6.45 6.67 10.84
CA LYS A 139 -7.33 7.03 11.97
C LYS A 139 -8.61 6.18 12.00
N GLN A 140 -9.06 5.64 10.86
CA GLN A 140 -10.19 4.72 10.85
C GLN A 140 -9.78 3.34 11.37
N ILE A 141 -8.53 2.93 11.14
CA ILE A 141 -7.98 1.66 11.66
C ILE A 141 -7.85 1.71 13.18
N SER A 142 -7.46 2.82 13.79
CA SER A 142 -7.45 2.93 15.26
C SER A 142 -8.86 2.75 15.86
N HIS A 143 -9.91 3.19 15.14
CA HIS A 143 -11.31 2.89 15.49
C HIS A 143 -11.67 1.39 15.37
N PHE A 144 -11.07 0.63 14.45
CA PHE A 144 -11.25 -0.82 14.30
C PHE A 144 -10.38 -1.66 15.25
N VAL A 145 -9.23 -1.14 15.69
CA VAL A 145 -8.27 -1.89 16.52
C VAL A 145 -8.67 -1.87 18.00
N GLY A 146 -9.30 -0.79 18.47
CA GLY A 146 -9.90 -0.73 19.81
C GLY A 146 -10.03 0.70 20.33
N LYS A 147 -11.17 1.00 20.96
CA LYS A 147 -11.36 2.23 21.73
C LYS A 147 -10.30 2.32 22.85
N PHE A 148 -9.60 3.45 22.90
CA PHE A 148 -9.01 3.99 24.13
C PHE A 148 -9.90 5.11 24.64
#